data_AF-A0A829HVK0-F1
#
_entry.id   AF-A0A829HVK0-F1
#
_cell.length_a   1.000
_cell.length_b   1.000
_cell.length_c   1.000
_cell.angle_alpha   90.00
_cell.angle_beta   90.00
_cell.angle_gamma   90.00
#
_symmetry.space_group_name_H-M   'P 1'
#
loop_
_entity.id
_entity.type
_entity.pdbx_description
1 polymer ?
#
loop_
_entity_poly.entity_id
_entity_poly.type
_entity_poly.pdbx_seq_one_letter_code
_entity_poly.pdbx_strand_id
1 'polypeptide(L)'
;MTSAEATRARLVAAGLALFAEYGLEGVRTRALAQAAGVNQSAIPYHFGGKEGVYAAVIDHLVTELGEAAGPPGDMLLAERMERFTRAILHGAQARDRILLIAREQLNPTTHYDRLFAGFVEPMHREICVLVARATGASADDHLTIVKAHAVIGQALGFAVAQTTYLRRVRRTRLSAEDIDVIAEVVGEMSRKALQ
;
A
#
# COMPACT_ATOMS: atom_id res chain seq x y z
N MET A 1 25.47 -6.89 -0.03
CA MET A 1 24.78 -6.11 1.02
C MET A 1 25.78 -5.83 2.14
N THR A 2 26.08 -4.57 2.41
CA THR A 2 26.98 -4.15 3.50
C THR A 2 26.30 -4.28 4.87
N SER A 3 27.08 -4.26 5.96
CA SER A 3 26.53 -4.26 7.32
C SER A 3 25.61 -3.05 7.59
N ALA A 4 25.92 -1.90 6.97
CA ALA A 4 25.10 -0.70 7.04
C ALA A 4 23.75 -0.90 6.32
N GLU A 5 23.75 -1.46 5.11
CA GLU A 5 22.52 -1.76 4.36
C GLU A 5 21.63 -2.77 5.10
N ALA A 6 22.23 -3.83 5.66
CA ALA A 6 21.51 -4.82 6.46
C ALA A 6 20.88 -4.19 7.73
N THR A 7 21.58 -3.25 8.36
CA THR A 7 21.08 -2.50 9.52
C THR A 7 19.91 -1.60 9.12
N ARG A 8 20.01 -0.89 7.99
CA ARG A 8 18.90 -0.06 7.47
C ARG A 8 17.68 -0.92 7.14
N ALA A 9 17.85 -2.04 6.46
CA ALA A 9 16.75 -2.94 6.12
C ALA A 9 16.01 -3.48 7.35
N ARG A 10 16.74 -3.89 8.40
CA ARG A 10 16.12 -4.35 9.66
C ARG A 10 15.36 -3.23 10.37
N LEU A 11 15.89 -2.00 10.39
CA LEU A 11 15.21 -0.85 10.98
C LEU A 11 13.94 -0.47 10.22
N VAL A 12 13.95 -0.54 8.89
CA VAL A 12 12.78 -0.30 8.05
C VAL A 12 11.71 -1.38 8.29
N ALA A 13 12.09 -2.67 8.27
CA ALA A 13 11.14 -3.76 8.51
C ALA A 13 10.51 -3.69 9.91
N ALA A 14 11.32 -3.44 10.95
CA ALA A 14 10.81 -3.26 12.31
C ALA A 14 9.95 -1.97 12.43
N GLY A 15 10.34 -0.92 11.73
CA GLY A 15 9.62 0.34 11.67
C GLY A 15 8.22 0.18 11.10
N LEU A 16 8.05 -0.54 9.99
CA LEU A 16 6.75 -0.76 9.36
C LEU A 16 5.72 -1.33 10.34
N ALA A 17 6.05 -2.43 11.02
CA ALA A 17 5.15 -3.05 12.00
C ALA A 17 4.83 -2.10 13.18
N LEU A 18 5.86 -1.49 13.78
CA LEU A 18 5.69 -0.61 14.94
C LEU A 18 4.90 0.67 14.60
N PHE A 19 5.19 1.29 13.46
CA PHE A 19 4.49 2.51 13.05
C PHE A 19 3.05 2.23 12.60
N ALA A 20 2.78 1.09 11.97
CA ALA A 20 1.42 0.68 11.63
C ALA A 20 0.56 0.53 12.91
N GLU A 21 1.13 -0.09 13.94
CA GLU A 21 0.43 -0.35 15.21
C GLU A 21 0.28 0.91 16.06
N TYR A 22 1.36 1.66 16.31
CA TYR A 22 1.39 2.74 17.31
C TYR A 22 1.42 4.16 16.73
N GLY A 23 1.58 4.31 15.41
CA GLY A 23 1.80 5.60 14.75
C GLY A 23 3.17 6.21 15.04
N LEU A 24 3.52 7.29 14.32
CA LEU A 24 4.83 7.95 14.44
C LEU A 24 5.11 8.44 15.87
N GLU A 25 4.14 9.09 16.51
CA GLU A 25 4.30 9.63 17.86
C GLU A 25 4.43 8.54 18.93
N GLY A 26 3.70 7.43 18.78
CA GLY A 26 3.68 6.32 19.74
C GLY A 26 4.94 5.46 19.77
N VAL A 27 5.77 5.51 18.71
CA VAL A 27 6.99 4.71 18.62
C VAL A 27 8.19 5.45 19.21
N ARG A 28 8.96 4.75 20.06
CA ARG A 28 10.23 5.24 20.64
C ARG A 28 11.43 4.67 19.87
N THR A 29 12.51 5.44 19.74
CA THR A 29 13.76 4.99 19.06
C THR A 29 14.37 3.74 19.70
N ARG A 30 14.28 3.60 21.03
CA ARG A 30 14.71 2.39 21.73
C ARG A 30 13.92 1.15 21.32
N ALA A 31 12.60 1.28 21.11
CA ALA A 31 11.75 0.17 20.67
C ALA A 31 12.08 -0.25 19.22
N LEU A 32 12.31 0.71 18.32
CA LEU A 32 12.80 0.46 16.96
C LEU A 32 14.11 -0.32 16.97
N ALA A 33 15.10 0.15 17.75
CA ALA A 33 16.41 -0.49 17.82
C ALA A 33 16.33 -1.92 18.38
N GLN A 34 15.53 -2.12 19.43
CA GLN A 34 15.29 -3.43 20.03
C GLN A 34 14.61 -4.38 19.03
N ALA A 35 13.53 -3.96 18.37
CA ALA A 35 12.81 -4.77 17.40
C ALA A 35 13.67 -5.12 16.17
N ALA A 36 14.53 -4.20 15.73
CA ALA A 36 15.48 -4.44 14.65
C ALA A 36 16.71 -5.25 15.07
N GLY A 37 16.95 -5.45 16.38
CA GLY A 37 18.14 -6.12 16.91
C GLY A 37 19.44 -5.35 16.62
N VAL A 38 19.41 -4.02 16.74
CA VAL A 38 20.54 -3.12 16.46
C VAL A 38 20.84 -2.22 17.66
N ASN A 39 22.02 -1.61 17.68
CA ASN A 39 22.33 -0.58 18.67
C ASN A 39 21.45 0.66 18.41
N GLN A 40 20.93 1.30 19.46
CA GLN A 40 20.13 2.51 19.36
C GLN A 40 20.88 3.66 18.65
N SER A 41 22.21 3.71 18.74
CA SER A 41 23.03 4.69 18.01
C SER A 41 22.99 4.53 16.48
N ALA A 42 22.55 3.38 15.97
CA ALA A 42 22.41 3.15 14.53
C ALA A 42 21.30 4.02 13.90
N ILE A 43 20.29 4.41 14.67
CA ILE A 43 19.17 5.24 14.18
C ILE A 43 19.64 6.65 13.79
N PRO A 44 20.23 7.46 14.70
CA PRO A 44 20.72 8.78 14.33
C PRO A 44 21.82 8.69 13.27
N TYR A 45 22.65 7.64 13.28
CA TYR A 45 23.70 7.43 12.29
C TYR A 45 23.16 7.18 10.86
N HIS A 46 22.16 6.32 10.68
CA HIS A 46 21.66 5.94 9.35
C HIS A 46 20.47 6.77 8.85
N PHE A 47 19.73 7.40 9.76
CA PHE A 47 18.45 8.03 9.46
C PHE A 47 18.30 9.42 10.06
N GLY A 48 19.23 9.88 10.91
CA GLY A 48 19.13 11.19 11.56
C GLY A 48 18.03 11.31 12.63
N GLY A 49 17.28 10.23 12.90
CA GLY A 49 16.21 10.25 13.91
C GLY A 49 15.08 9.28 13.58
N LYS A 50 14.02 9.31 14.40
CA LYS A 50 12.82 8.47 14.24
C LYS A 50 12.07 8.82 12.96
N GLU A 51 11.95 10.11 12.68
CA GLU A 51 11.28 10.70 11.54
C GLU A 51 11.97 10.28 10.23
N GLY A 52 13.30 10.14 10.26
CA GLY A 52 14.05 9.59 9.12
C GLY A 52 13.84 8.09 8.92
N VAL A 53 13.66 7.32 9.99
CA VAL A 53 13.25 5.90 9.87
C VAL A 53 11.84 5.83 9.29
N TYR A 54 10.91 6.66 9.76
CA TYR A 54 9.55 6.72 9.24
C TYR A 54 9.50 7.07 7.75
N ALA A 55 10.22 8.11 7.36
CA ALA A 55 10.43 8.48 5.96
C ALA A 55 10.94 7.29 5.13
N ALA A 56 11.95 6.58 5.60
CA ALA A 56 12.49 5.40 4.91
C ALA A 56 11.50 4.23 4.85
N VAL A 57 10.62 4.08 5.84
CA VAL A 57 9.51 3.11 5.80
C VAL A 57 8.51 3.48 4.71
N ILE A 58 8.12 4.75 4.59
CA ILE A 58 7.23 5.22 3.52
C ILE A 58 7.88 5.02 2.14
N ASP A 59 9.16 5.37 1.99
CA ASP A 59 9.89 5.18 0.74
C ASP A 59 9.99 3.69 0.35
N HIS A 60 10.15 2.80 1.35
CA HIS A 60 10.13 1.36 1.15
C HIS A 60 8.76 0.85 0.71
N LEU A 61 7.68 1.36 1.32
CA LEU A 61 6.31 1.03 0.92
C LEU A 61 6.00 1.43 -0.51
N VAL A 62 6.40 2.64 -0.92
CA VAL A 62 6.23 3.13 -2.29
C VAL A 62 6.93 2.20 -3.27
N THR A 63 8.18 1.82 -2.98
CA THR A 63 8.94 0.89 -3.81
C THR A 63 8.27 -0.48 -3.90
N GLU A 64 7.93 -1.09 -2.75
CA GLU A 64 7.36 -2.43 -2.70
C GLU A 64 6.00 -2.51 -3.41
N LEU A 65 5.13 -1.52 -3.22
CA LEU A 65 3.83 -1.46 -3.88
C LEU A 65 3.97 -1.21 -5.39
N GLY A 66 4.91 -0.36 -5.80
CA GLY A 66 5.21 -0.11 -7.20
C GLY A 66 5.72 -1.36 -7.91
N GLU A 67 6.67 -2.08 -7.29
CA GLU A 67 7.19 -3.35 -7.80
C GLU A 67 6.09 -4.42 -7.88
N ALA A 68 5.28 -4.57 -6.83
CA ALA A 68 4.22 -5.56 -6.77
C ALA A 68 3.08 -5.27 -7.76
N ALA A 69 2.72 -4.00 -7.97
CA ALA A 69 1.75 -3.61 -8.98
C ALA A 69 2.29 -3.78 -10.41
N GLY A 70 3.61 -3.73 -10.57
CA GLY A 70 4.28 -3.75 -11.87
C GLY A 70 4.12 -2.45 -12.64
N PRO A 71 4.87 -2.30 -13.75
CA PRO A 71 4.87 -1.08 -14.54
C PRO A 71 3.49 -0.84 -15.18
N PRO A 72 3.16 0.43 -15.47
CA PRO A 72 2.06 0.75 -16.35
C PRO A 72 2.22 0.07 -17.70
N GLY A 73 1.13 -0.33 -18.32
CA GLY A 73 1.16 -1.03 -19.60
C GLY A 73 -0.15 -0.92 -20.35
N ASP A 74 -0.16 -1.41 -21.59
CA ASP A 74 -1.36 -1.50 -22.39
C ASP A 74 -2.17 -2.73 -21.94
N MET A 75 -2.94 -2.56 -20.86
CA MET A 75 -3.77 -3.60 -20.26
C MET A 75 -5.19 -3.10 -20.04
N LEU A 76 -6.12 -4.03 -19.85
CA LEU A 76 -7.50 -3.70 -19.51
C LEU A 76 -7.61 -3.24 -18.05
N LEU A 77 -8.64 -2.44 -17.74
CA LEU A 77 -8.92 -2.03 -16.36
C LEU A 77 -9.05 -3.23 -15.41
N ALA A 78 -9.71 -4.30 -15.86
CA ALA A 78 -9.86 -5.53 -15.09
C ALA A 78 -8.51 -6.12 -14.68
N GLU A 79 -7.60 -6.28 -15.65
CA GLU A 79 -6.25 -6.82 -15.44
C GLU A 79 -5.42 -5.92 -14.51
N ARG A 80 -5.55 -4.60 -14.65
CA ARG A 80 -4.87 -3.64 -13.76
C ARG A 80 -5.38 -3.77 -12.32
N MET A 81 -6.69 -3.87 -12.15
CA MET A 81 -7.33 -4.00 -10.84
C MET A 81 -7.07 -5.34 -10.18
N GLU A 82 -6.96 -6.44 -10.93
CA GLU A 82 -6.49 -7.74 -10.43
C GLU A 82 -5.07 -7.64 -9.88
N ARG A 83 -4.13 -7.06 -10.64
CA ARG A 83 -2.74 -6.86 -10.21
C ARG A 83 -2.64 -5.97 -8.98
N PHE A 84 -3.36 -4.85 -8.98
CA PHE A 84 -3.40 -3.94 -7.84
C PHE A 84 -3.93 -4.65 -6.58
N THR A 85 -5.01 -5.43 -6.71
CA THR A 85 -5.58 -6.20 -5.60
C THR A 85 -4.59 -7.20 -5.03
N ARG A 86 -3.84 -7.91 -5.89
CA ARG A 86 -2.77 -8.82 -5.46
C ARG A 86 -1.65 -8.07 -4.74
N ALA A 87 -1.21 -6.93 -5.27
CA ALA A 87 -0.15 -6.12 -4.69
C ALA A 87 -0.46 -5.65 -3.27
N ILE A 88 -1.71 -5.24 -3.00
CA ILE A 88 -2.10 -4.75 -1.67
C ILE A 88 -2.40 -5.86 -0.67
N LEU A 89 -2.85 -7.05 -1.11
CA LEU A 89 -3.25 -8.15 -0.23
C LEU A 89 -2.14 -9.18 0.04
N HIS A 90 -1.16 -9.31 -0.87
CA HIS A 90 -0.14 -10.35 -0.78
C HIS A 90 1.01 -10.00 0.17
N GLY A 91 1.56 -11.01 0.84
CA GLY A 91 2.76 -10.89 1.68
C GLY A 91 2.46 -10.70 3.17
N ALA A 92 3.42 -11.10 4.00
CA ALA A 92 3.23 -11.19 5.46
C ALA A 92 2.92 -9.84 6.12
N GLN A 93 3.39 -8.74 5.53
CA GLN A 93 3.26 -7.38 6.05
C GLN A 93 2.10 -6.59 5.41
N ALA A 94 1.29 -7.20 4.53
CA ALA A 94 0.21 -6.53 3.80
C ALA A 94 -0.71 -5.71 4.72
N ARG A 95 -1.08 -6.29 5.88
CA ARG A 95 -1.89 -5.62 6.89
C ARG A 95 -1.23 -4.35 7.43
N ASP A 96 0.05 -4.43 7.77
CA ASP A 96 0.78 -3.32 8.38
C ASP A 96 0.96 -2.17 7.37
N ARG A 97 1.24 -2.52 6.10
CA ARG A 97 1.27 -1.53 5.00
C ARG A 97 -0.04 -0.76 4.89
N ILE A 98 -1.16 -1.48 4.86
CA ILE A 98 -2.48 -0.89 4.69
C ILE A 98 -2.88 -0.04 5.90
N LEU A 99 -2.55 -0.48 7.12
CA LEU A 99 -2.77 0.32 8.32
C LEU A 99 -1.97 1.62 8.31
N LEU A 100 -0.70 1.57 7.89
CA LEU A 100 0.13 2.77 7.83
C LEU A 100 -0.40 3.75 6.76
N ILE A 101 -0.76 3.26 5.58
CA ILE A 101 -1.37 4.06 4.52
C ILE A 101 -2.70 4.68 4.99
N ALA A 102 -3.56 3.89 5.62
CA ALA A 102 -4.84 4.38 6.13
C ALA A 102 -4.65 5.47 7.22
N ARG A 103 -3.63 5.32 8.09
CA ARG A 103 -3.27 6.35 9.07
C ARG A 103 -2.86 7.66 8.40
N GLU A 104 -1.93 7.61 7.44
CA GLU A 104 -1.50 8.80 6.69
C GLU A 104 -2.66 9.41 5.87
N GLN A 105 -3.57 8.60 5.34
CA GLN A 105 -4.72 9.12 4.60
C GLN A 105 -5.71 9.88 5.50
N LEU A 106 -5.98 9.36 6.69
CA LEU A 106 -6.94 9.94 7.64
C LEU A 106 -6.34 11.09 8.47
N ASN A 107 -5.02 11.06 8.71
CA ASN A 107 -4.29 12.07 9.45
C ASN A 107 -2.99 12.41 8.71
N PRO A 108 -3.06 13.16 7.60
CA PRO A 108 -1.90 13.42 6.75
C PRO A 108 -0.79 14.12 7.52
N THR A 109 0.40 13.55 7.45
CA THR A 109 1.65 14.22 7.84
C THR A 109 2.37 14.70 6.59
N THR A 110 3.52 15.36 6.75
CA THR A 110 4.43 15.68 5.63
C THR A 110 4.94 14.44 4.89
N HIS A 111 4.74 13.23 5.44
CA HIS A 111 5.12 11.99 4.81
C HIS A 111 4.06 11.45 3.83
N TYR A 112 2.79 11.86 3.95
CA TYR A 112 1.76 11.49 2.97
C TYR A 112 2.12 12.01 1.58
N ASP A 113 2.74 13.19 1.45
CA ASP A 113 3.18 13.74 0.17
C ASP A 113 4.12 12.79 -0.60
N ARG A 114 4.98 12.06 0.13
CA ARG A 114 5.88 11.06 -0.45
C ARG A 114 5.12 9.85 -0.98
N LEU A 115 4.16 9.36 -0.19
CA LEU A 115 3.28 8.27 -0.59
C LEU A 115 2.42 8.69 -1.80
N PHE A 116 1.92 9.92 -1.78
CA PHE A 116 1.07 10.48 -2.83
C PHE A 116 1.84 10.58 -4.15
N ALA A 117 2.95 11.30 -4.17
CA ALA A 117 3.76 11.48 -5.38
C ALA A 117 4.40 10.17 -5.86
N GLY A 118 4.82 9.31 -4.93
CA GLY A 118 5.55 8.09 -5.25
C GLY A 118 4.68 6.93 -5.75
N PHE A 119 3.42 6.84 -5.31
CA PHE A 119 2.57 5.69 -5.62
C PHE A 119 1.11 6.06 -5.90
N VAL A 120 0.45 6.82 -5.02
CA VAL A 120 -1.00 7.03 -5.11
C VAL A 120 -1.39 7.80 -6.36
N GLU A 121 -0.73 8.92 -6.66
CA GLU A 121 -1.05 9.74 -7.84
C GLU A 121 -0.75 8.98 -9.14
N PRO A 122 0.45 8.40 -9.37
CA PRO A 122 0.72 7.63 -10.59
C PRO A 122 -0.30 6.51 -10.82
N MET A 123 -0.61 5.72 -9.79
CA MET A 123 -1.59 4.63 -9.85
C MET A 123 -3.00 5.16 -10.18
N HIS A 124 -3.43 6.22 -9.50
CA HIS A 124 -4.76 6.79 -9.70
C HIS A 124 -4.91 7.38 -11.11
N ARG A 125 -3.89 8.10 -11.61
CA ARG A 125 -3.91 8.66 -12.96
C ARG A 125 -3.95 7.57 -14.03
N GLU A 126 -3.18 6.50 -13.84
CA GLU A 126 -3.23 5.34 -14.74
C GLU A 126 -4.63 4.73 -14.79
N ILE A 127 -5.26 4.52 -13.63
CA ILE A 127 -6.63 3.98 -13.57
C ILE A 127 -7.63 4.94 -14.22
N CYS A 128 -7.49 6.27 -14.06
CA CYS A 128 -8.30 7.25 -14.81
C CYS A 128 -8.17 7.07 -16.33
N VAL A 129 -6.95 6.87 -16.84
CA VAL A 129 -6.72 6.61 -18.27
C VAL A 129 -7.42 5.33 -18.72
N LEU A 130 -7.37 4.25 -17.93
CA LEU A 130 -8.04 2.99 -18.26
C LEU A 130 -9.57 3.12 -18.23
N VAL A 131 -10.12 3.84 -17.26
CA VAL A 131 -11.56 4.15 -17.19
C VAL A 131 -12.00 5.00 -18.38
N ALA A 132 -11.23 6.04 -18.72
CA ALA A 132 -11.48 6.88 -19.89
C ALA A 132 -11.52 6.07 -21.19
N ARG A 133 -10.53 5.19 -21.40
CA ARG A 133 -10.49 4.28 -22.56
C ARG A 133 -11.72 3.37 -22.63
N ALA A 134 -12.15 2.82 -21.50
CA ALA A 134 -13.31 1.91 -21.45
C ALA A 134 -14.65 2.62 -21.67
N THR A 135 -14.75 3.92 -21.38
CA THR A 135 -16.01 4.69 -21.41
C THR A 135 -16.10 5.70 -22.55
N GLY A 136 -14.99 5.99 -23.22
CA GLY A 136 -14.90 7.05 -24.24
C GLY A 136 -14.85 8.47 -23.67
N ALA A 137 -14.70 8.63 -22.35
CA ALA A 137 -14.61 9.93 -21.67
C ALA A 137 -13.17 10.47 -21.62
N SER A 138 -13.00 11.69 -21.10
CA SER A 138 -11.67 12.25 -20.78
C SER A 138 -11.14 11.65 -19.46
N ALA A 139 -9.82 11.44 -19.37
CA ALA A 139 -9.17 11.00 -18.14
C ALA A 139 -9.21 12.06 -17.03
N ASP A 140 -9.29 13.34 -17.41
CA ASP A 140 -9.36 14.48 -16.48
C ASP A 140 -10.80 14.87 -16.14
N ASP A 141 -11.81 14.20 -16.71
CA ASP A 141 -13.21 14.44 -16.36
C ASP A 141 -13.47 14.04 -14.91
N HIS A 142 -14.25 14.86 -14.19
CA HIS A 142 -14.53 14.63 -12.78
C HIS A 142 -15.23 13.29 -12.55
N LEU A 143 -16.16 12.90 -13.43
CA LEU A 143 -16.83 11.61 -13.32
C LEU A 143 -15.87 10.44 -13.57
N THR A 144 -14.90 10.58 -14.48
CA THR A 144 -13.84 9.58 -14.67
C THR A 144 -12.99 9.41 -13.42
N ILE A 145 -12.60 10.50 -12.77
CA ILE A 145 -11.84 10.47 -11.51
C ILE A 145 -12.66 9.78 -10.41
N VAL A 146 -13.95 10.10 -10.27
CA VAL A 146 -14.84 9.44 -9.29
C VAL A 146 -14.99 7.95 -9.59
N LYS A 147 -15.17 7.56 -10.85
CA LYS A 147 -15.24 6.15 -11.27
C LYS A 147 -13.94 5.40 -10.97
N ALA A 148 -12.78 5.99 -11.28
CA ALA A 148 -11.47 5.45 -10.94
C ALA A 148 -11.33 5.24 -9.43
N HIS A 149 -11.72 6.23 -8.64
CA HIS A 149 -11.68 6.13 -7.18
C HIS A 149 -12.62 5.03 -6.64
N ALA A 150 -13.82 4.89 -7.23
CA ALA A 150 -14.79 3.86 -6.85
C ALA A 150 -14.28 2.44 -7.15
N VAL A 151 -13.63 2.21 -8.30
CA VAL A 151 -13.05 0.88 -8.61
C VAL A 151 -11.84 0.57 -7.71
N ILE A 152 -10.98 1.54 -7.42
CA ILE A 152 -9.88 1.41 -6.43
C ILE A 152 -10.44 1.00 -5.06
N GLY A 153 -11.56 1.61 -4.67
CA GLY A 153 -12.26 1.33 -3.42
C GLY A 153 -12.69 -0.14 -3.27
N GLN A 154 -12.94 -0.86 -4.36
CA GLN A 154 -13.28 -2.30 -4.32
C GLN A 154 -12.12 -3.12 -3.76
N ALA A 155 -10.90 -2.90 -4.26
CA ALA A 155 -9.69 -3.55 -3.77
C ALA A 155 -9.37 -3.14 -2.33
N LEU A 156 -9.42 -1.83 -2.04
CA LEU A 156 -9.16 -1.30 -0.70
C LEU A 156 -10.15 -1.81 0.34
N GLY A 157 -11.40 -2.08 -0.04
CA GLY A 157 -12.42 -2.67 0.83
C GLY A 157 -11.98 -4.01 1.42
N PHE A 158 -11.36 -4.88 0.60
CA PHE A 158 -10.83 -6.16 1.07
C PHE A 158 -9.60 -6.03 1.96
N ALA A 159 -8.82 -4.95 1.80
CA ALA A 159 -7.64 -4.68 2.60
C ALA A 159 -7.99 -4.07 3.96
N VAL A 160 -8.85 -3.05 3.99
CA VAL A 160 -9.22 -2.29 5.21
C VAL A 160 -10.30 -2.99 6.01
N ALA A 161 -11.32 -3.56 5.36
CA ALA A 161 -12.42 -4.27 6.03
C ALA A 161 -12.21 -5.80 6.07
N GLN A 162 -10.96 -6.25 5.97
CA GLN A 162 -10.60 -7.68 5.87
C GLN A 162 -11.17 -8.53 7.02
N THR A 163 -11.17 -8.01 8.25
CA THR A 163 -11.69 -8.72 9.43
C THR A 163 -13.15 -9.13 9.27
N THR A 164 -13.98 -8.26 8.67
CA THR A 164 -15.39 -8.55 8.41
C THR A 164 -15.52 -9.70 7.43
N TYR A 165 -14.79 -9.65 6.31
CA TYR A 165 -14.78 -10.72 5.31
C TYR A 165 -14.31 -12.06 5.91
N LEU A 166 -13.14 -12.07 6.58
CA LEU A 166 -12.55 -13.26 7.19
C LEU A 166 -13.49 -13.94 8.18
N ARG A 167 -14.15 -13.16 9.05
CA ARG A 167 -15.15 -13.70 9.98
C ARG A 167 -16.35 -14.31 9.26
N ARG A 168 -16.81 -13.70 8.17
CA ARG A 168 -17.94 -14.21 7.38
C ARG A 168 -17.62 -15.52 6.67
N VAL A 169 -16.40 -15.68 6.17
CA VAL A 169 -15.93 -16.92 5.53
C VAL A 169 -15.27 -17.91 6.50
N ARG A 170 -15.31 -17.62 7.81
CA ARG A 170 -14.74 -18.45 8.89
C ARG A 170 -13.24 -18.74 8.73
N ARG A 171 -12.47 -17.75 8.28
CA ARG A 171 -11.00 -17.80 8.18
C ARG A 171 -10.35 -16.82 9.15
N THR A 172 -9.08 -17.05 9.48
CA THR A 172 -8.26 -16.16 10.32
C THR A 172 -7.29 -15.31 9.50
N ARG A 173 -7.00 -15.70 8.26
CA ARG A 173 -6.13 -15.02 7.30
C ARG A 173 -6.53 -15.40 5.87
N LEU A 174 -6.14 -14.58 4.90
CA LEU A 174 -6.27 -14.90 3.47
C LEU A 174 -5.22 -15.94 3.06
N SER A 175 -5.63 -16.96 2.30
CA SER A 175 -4.70 -17.82 1.52
C SER A 175 -4.33 -17.15 0.20
N ALA A 176 -3.33 -17.70 -0.51
CA ALA A 176 -3.04 -17.28 -1.88
C ALA A 176 -4.27 -17.45 -2.79
N GLU A 177 -4.96 -18.58 -2.68
CA GLU A 177 -6.22 -18.85 -3.40
C GLU A 177 -7.32 -17.81 -3.07
N ASP A 178 -7.46 -17.37 -1.81
CA ASP A 178 -8.41 -16.30 -1.48
C ASP A 178 -8.07 -14.99 -2.21
N ILE A 179 -6.78 -14.64 -2.24
CA ILE A 179 -6.32 -13.42 -2.91
C ILE A 179 -6.58 -13.51 -4.41
N ASP A 180 -6.36 -14.69 -5.02
CA ASP A 180 -6.61 -14.93 -6.44
C ASP A 180 -8.09 -14.71 -6.78
N VAL A 181 -8.98 -15.34 -6.00
CA VAL A 181 -10.44 -15.19 -6.17
C VAL A 181 -10.88 -13.75 -5.96
N ILE A 182 -10.38 -13.07 -4.92
CA ILE A 182 -10.73 -11.66 -4.66
C ILE A 182 -10.26 -10.77 -5.83
N ALA A 183 -9.04 -10.99 -6.33
CA ALA A 183 -8.51 -10.23 -7.45
C ALA A 183 -9.36 -10.39 -8.71
N GLU A 184 -9.69 -11.62 -9.10
CA GLU A 184 -10.54 -11.91 -10.26
C GLU A 184 -11.92 -11.25 -10.14
N VAL A 185 -12.55 -11.35 -8.96
CA VAL A 185 -13.85 -10.71 -8.69
C VAL A 185 -13.75 -9.19 -8.78
N VAL A 186 -12.71 -8.58 -8.22
CA VAL A 186 -12.50 -7.12 -8.30
C VAL A 186 -12.26 -6.68 -9.76
N GLY A 187 -11.48 -7.44 -10.54
CA GLY A 187 -11.28 -7.19 -11.96
C GLY A 187 -12.59 -7.22 -12.75
N GLU A 188 -13.40 -8.27 -12.55
CA GLU A 188 -14.69 -8.42 -13.21
C GLU A 188 -15.66 -7.29 -12.82
N MET A 189 -15.75 -6.96 -11.53
CA MET A 189 -16.60 -5.89 -11.01
C MET A 189 -16.17 -4.52 -11.54
N SER A 190 -14.87 -4.27 -11.66
CA SER A 190 -14.32 -3.03 -12.23
C SER A 190 -14.72 -2.87 -13.70
N ARG A 191 -14.72 -3.96 -14.48
CA ARG A 191 -15.21 -3.95 -15.86
C ARG A 191 -16.72 -3.68 -15.94
N LYS A 192 -17.52 -4.35 -15.11
CA LYS A 192 -18.99 -4.20 -15.10
C LYS A 192 -19.44 -2.82 -14.64
N ALA A 193 -18.71 -2.18 -13.72
CA ALA A 193 -19.04 -0.85 -13.19
C ALA A 193 -19.01 0.26 -14.25
N LEU A 194 -18.46 0.00 -15.44
CA LEU A 194 -18.32 0.97 -16.53
C LEU A 194 -19.26 0.71 -17.72
N GLN A 195 -20.06 -0.37 -17.67
CA GLN A 195 -21.09 -0.70 -18.67
C GLN A 195 -22.43 -0.06 -18.29
#